data_AF-A0A3R7EM96-F1
#
_entry.id   AF-A0A3R7EM96-F1
#
_cell.length_a   1.000
_cell.length_b   1.000
_cell.length_c   1.000
_cell.angle_alpha   90.00
_cell.angle_beta   90.00
_cell.angle_gamma   90.00
#
_symmetry.space_group_name_H-M   'P 1'
#
loop_
_entity.id
_entity.type
_entity.pdbx_description
1 polymer ?
#
loop_
_entity_poly.entity_id
_entity_poly.type
_entity_poly.pdbx_seq_one_letter_code
_entity_poly.pdbx_strand_id
1 'polypeptide(L)'
;MVKILYQRTIIRNGWHNAFTDLCFWHGSYWLTFRRGSAHVSPDGGIVIMRSVDLLRWRQVAFLKTRGDDRDPKFCPTANRLYVYFGTWLPRPEGWPDERFGPLVTHVSFTEDGAEWSRPIPAYKQNYWLWRVRYHDGIFYSPAYGWDDPREKHKSFLDLLTSEDGLKWSKKCRIGEKDQQPDEADIWFQPDGELWCIARTTRNPDHSLFYSSKPPYEEWECVDLKVTIHCPVFCQTNGRLYVAGRRRIDSPWIPQTVPAGNTGIFIAEKGKVKPFLALPTYGDAAYPGLISPEPGKLLISYYSQHAYLSGVVYSCSSNVADIYIAEISTE
;
A
#
# COMPACT_ATOMS: atom_id res chain seq x y z
N MET A 1 6.59 19.67 18.05
CA MET A 1 5.26 19.10 18.40
C MET A 1 4.63 18.65 17.09
N VAL A 2 4.36 17.35 16.95
CA VAL A 2 3.80 16.79 15.72
C VAL A 2 2.57 17.56 15.26
N LYS A 3 2.54 17.93 13.99
CA LYS A 3 1.46 18.74 13.42
C LYS A 3 1.22 18.39 11.97
N ILE A 4 -0.05 18.22 11.60
CA ILE A 4 -0.49 18.26 10.21
C ILE A 4 -0.37 19.70 9.73
N LEU A 5 0.56 19.96 8.82
CA LEU A 5 0.80 21.28 8.24
C LEU A 5 -0.34 21.69 7.31
N TYR A 6 -0.77 20.75 6.46
CA TYR A 6 -1.99 20.86 5.68
C TYR A 6 -2.59 19.49 5.36
N GLN A 7 -3.88 19.48 5.05
CA GLN A 7 -4.60 18.34 4.47
C GLN A 7 -5.45 18.87 3.31
N ARG A 8 -5.43 18.19 2.16
CA ARG A 8 -6.17 18.58 0.96
C ARG A 8 -6.92 17.40 0.37
N THR A 9 -8.11 17.68 -0.16
CA THR A 9 -8.79 16.75 -1.06
C THR A 9 -8.16 16.87 -2.44
N ILE A 10 -7.70 15.76 -3.01
CA ILE A 10 -7.14 15.71 -4.36
C ILE A 10 -8.18 15.25 -5.37
N ILE A 11 -8.99 14.24 -5.02
CA ILE A 11 -10.02 13.67 -5.88
C ILE A 11 -11.33 13.57 -5.10
N ARG A 12 -12.38 14.17 -5.66
CA ARG A 12 -13.79 14.02 -5.24
C ARG A 12 -14.67 14.06 -6.48
N ASN A 13 -15.05 12.89 -6.97
CA ASN A 13 -15.71 12.75 -8.26
C ASN A 13 -16.86 11.72 -8.25
N GLY A 14 -17.33 11.31 -7.07
CA GLY A 14 -18.45 10.37 -6.93
C GLY A 14 -18.11 8.89 -7.12
N TRP A 15 -16.84 8.55 -7.37
CA TRP A 15 -16.38 7.15 -7.46
C TRP A 15 -15.88 6.61 -6.11
N HIS A 16 -15.73 5.29 -6.00
CA HIS A 16 -14.89 4.68 -4.98
C HIS A 16 -13.42 4.82 -5.44
N ASN A 17 -12.74 5.87 -4.96
CA ASN A 17 -11.31 6.05 -5.17
C ASN A 17 -10.57 5.55 -3.93
N ALA A 18 -9.66 4.58 -4.09
CA ALA A 18 -9.01 3.94 -2.96
C ALA A 18 -7.63 3.37 -3.27
N PHE A 19 -6.98 2.85 -2.23
CA PHE A 19 -5.73 2.10 -2.33
C PHE A 19 -4.58 2.91 -2.91
N THR A 20 -4.30 4.05 -2.27
CA THR A 20 -3.34 5.00 -2.83
C THR A 20 -1.90 4.49 -2.74
N ASP A 21 -1.05 5.05 -3.59
CA ASP A 21 0.38 5.14 -3.36
C ASP A 21 0.95 6.44 -3.91
N LEU A 22 2.08 6.88 -3.36
CA LEU A 22 2.69 8.17 -3.63
C LEU A 22 4.20 8.00 -3.79
N CYS A 23 4.79 8.59 -4.81
CA CYS A 23 6.24 8.68 -4.93
C CYS A 23 6.70 10.03 -5.52
N PHE A 24 7.98 10.33 -5.37
CA PHE A 24 8.64 11.43 -6.07
C PHE A 24 9.63 10.83 -7.08
N TRP A 25 9.48 11.18 -8.34
CA TRP A 25 10.29 10.64 -9.43
C TRP A 25 10.48 11.69 -10.52
N HIS A 26 11.75 11.89 -10.91
CA HIS A 26 12.17 12.84 -11.95
C HIS A 26 11.58 14.26 -11.77
N GLY A 27 11.70 14.79 -10.56
CA GLY A 27 11.27 16.16 -10.26
C GLY A 27 9.75 16.35 -10.17
N SER A 28 8.97 15.28 -10.06
CA SER A 28 7.51 15.33 -9.96
C SER A 28 6.98 14.39 -8.89
N TYR A 29 5.85 14.76 -8.30
CA TYR A 29 5.05 13.91 -7.45
C TYR A 29 4.09 13.07 -8.28
N TRP A 30 3.99 11.79 -7.93
CA TRP A 30 3.18 10.80 -8.62
C TRP A 30 2.24 10.16 -7.62
N LEU A 31 0.94 10.18 -7.94
CA LEU A 31 -0.10 9.58 -7.13
C LEU A 31 -0.81 8.52 -7.97
N THR A 32 -0.92 7.31 -7.44
CA THR A 32 -1.72 6.24 -8.03
C THR A 32 -2.81 5.80 -7.07
N PHE A 33 -3.93 5.35 -7.61
CA PHE A 33 -5.04 4.81 -6.84
C PHE A 33 -5.94 3.98 -7.76
N ARG A 34 -6.76 3.12 -7.17
CA ARG A 34 -7.85 2.45 -7.87
C ARG A 34 -9.07 3.38 -7.93
N ARG A 35 -9.72 3.45 -9.09
CA ARG A 35 -11.08 4.01 -9.26
C ARG A 35 -12.03 2.92 -9.71
N GLY A 36 -13.16 2.74 -9.01
CA GLY A 36 -14.25 1.85 -9.39
C GLY A 36 -15.59 2.26 -8.80
N SER A 37 -16.68 1.63 -9.21
CA SER A 37 -18.04 1.93 -8.70
C SER A 37 -18.27 1.50 -7.24
N ALA A 38 -17.50 0.52 -6.74
CA ALA A 38 -17.56 0.06 -5.36
C ALA A 38 -16.19 -0.40 -4.83
N HIS A 39 -16.13 -0.76 -3.54
CA HIS A 39 -14.90 -1.29 -2.93
C HIS A 39 -14.38 -2.52 -3.65
N VAL A 40 -15.25 -3.39 -4.21
CA VAL A 40 -14.90 -4.47 -5.16
C VAL A 40 -15.85 -4.35 -6.33
N SER A 41 -15.33 -4.20 -7.54
CA SER A 41 -16.16 -4.00 -8.73
C SER A 41 -15.39 -4.27 -10.04
N PRO A 42 -15.97 -4.97 -11.03
CA PRO A 42 -15.27 -5.31 -12.28
C PRO A 42 -14.76 -4.12 -13.10
N ASP A 43 -15.33 -2.93 -12.91
CA ASP A 43 -14.92 -1.68 -13.55
C ASP A 43 -13.69 -1.02 -12.90
N GLY A 44 -13.19 -1.56 -11.78
CA GLY A 44 -12.02 -1.05 -11.07
C GLY A 44 -10.78 -0.99 -11.95
N GLY A 45 -10.19 0.20 -12.08
CA GLY A 45 -8.97 0.44 -12.86
C GLY A 45 -7.99 1.36 -12.12
N ILE A 46 -6.75 1.39 -12.59
CA ILE A 46 -5.66 2.14 -11.95
C ILE A 46 -5.55 3.53 -12.58
N VAL A 47 -5.67 4.57 -11.77
CA VAL A 47 -5.49 5.96 -12.16
C VAL A 47 -4.10 6.41 -11.77
N ILE A 48 -3.38 7.07 -12.69
CA ILE A 48 -2.07 7.66 -12.42
C ILE A 48 -2.16 9.16 -12.63
N MET A 49 -1.77 9.90 -11.59
CA MET A 49 -1.76 11.36 -11.56
C MET A 49 -0.33 11.87 -11.35
N ARG A 50 -0.03 13.02 -11.93
CA ARG A 50 1.25 13.74 -11.77
C ARG A 50 1.01 15.17 -11.28
N SER A 51 1.90 15.65 -10.43
CA SER A 51 1.95 17.05 -9.98
C SER A 51 3.39 17.51 -9.80
N VAL A 52 3.64 18.81 -9.98
CA VAL A 52 4.93 19.45 -9.66
C VAL A 52 4.87 20.33 -8.41
N ASP A 53 3.67 20.61 -7.90
CA ASP A 53 3.42 21.60 -6.84
C ASP A 53 2.50 21.09 -5.71
N LEU A 54 2.05 19.82 -5.79
CA LEU A 54 1.07 19.19 -4.88
C LEU A 54 -0.30 19.90 -4.84
N LEU A 55 -0.53 20.87 -5.71
CA LEU A 55 -1.76 21.64 -5.83
C LEU A 55 -2.55 21.23 -7.06
N ARG A 56 -1.86 21.16 -8.20
CA ARG A 56 -2.44 20.84 -9.50
C ARG A 56 -2.03 19.42 -9.88
N TRP A 57 -3.04 18.57 -10.01
CA TRP A 57 -2.87 17.17 -10.38
C TRP A 57 -3.48 16.91 -11.75
N ARG A 58 -2.71 16.29 -12.64
CA ARG A 58 -3.17 15.86 -13.96
C ARG A 58 -3.19 14.35 -14.02
N GLN A 59 -4.30 13.77 -14.47
CA GLN A 59 -4.34 12.36 -14.84
C GLN A 59 -3.49 12.16 -16.09
N VAL A 60 -2.46 11.32 -15.99
CA VAL A 60 -1.53 11.03 -17.10
C VAL A 60 -1.73 9.64 -17.68
N ALA A 61 -2.29 8.70 -16.90
CA ALA A 61 -2.68 7.39 -17.41
C ALA A 61 -3.90 6.82 -16.68
N PHE A 62 -4.60 5.91 -17.37
CA PHE A 62 -5.58 5.01 -16.79
C PHE A 62 -5.28 3.60 -17.29
N LEU A 63 -4.86 2.71 -16.39
CA LEU A 63 -4.51 1.33 -16.72
C LEU A 63 -5.68 0.42 -16.38
N LYS A 64 -5.99 -0.49 -17.30
CA LYS A 64 -7.12 -1.40 -17.17
C LYS A 64 -6.81 -2.74 -17.84
N THR A 65 -7.04 -3.82 -17.11
CA THR A 65 -7.08 -5.18 -17.63
C THR A 65 -8.54 -5.63 -17.81
N ARG A 66 -8.75 -6.92 -18.11
CA ARG A 66 -10.10 -7.51 -18.18
C ARG A 66 -10.75 -7.76 -16.82
N GLY A 67 -10.03 -7.63 -15.72
CA GLY A 67 -10.50 -7.93 -14.35
C GLY A 67 -10.72 -6.66 -13.51
N ASP A 68 -11.00 -6.83 -12.21
CA ASP A 68 -10.95 -5.73 -11.24
C ASP A 68 -9.48 -5.49 -10.86
N ASP A 69 -8.92 -4.35 -11.24
CA ASP A 69 -7.52 -3.97 -10.96
C ASP A 69 -7.40 -3.18 -9.65
N ARG A 70 -6.42 -3.53 -8.82
CA ARG A 70 -6.44 -3.33 -7.37
C ARG A 70 -5.09 -2.89 -6.81
N ASP A 71 -5.16 -2.04 -5.79
CA ASP A 71 -4.03 -1.74 -4.89
C ASP A 71 -2.70 -1.41 -5.60
N PRO A 72 -2.68 -0.37 -6.45
CA PRO A 72 -1.47 -0.01 -7.18
C PRO A 72 -0.37 0.48 -6.25
N LYS A 73 0.86 -0.01 -6.44
CA LYS A 73 2.07 0.38 -5.71
C LYS A 73 3.16 0.80 -6.66
N PHE A 74 3.74 1.98 -6.43
CA PHE A 74 4.85 2.48 -7.22
C PHE A 74 6.17 1.83 -6.81
N CYS A 75 7.05 1.67 -7.78
CA CYS A 75 8.46 1.41 -7.55
C CYS A 75 9.29 2.31 -8.48
N PRO A 76 9.77 3.47 -7.99
CA PRO A 76 10.64 4.34 -8.77
C PRO A 76 12.05 3.74 -8.86
N THR A 77 12.65 3.82 -10.05
CA THR A 77 14.07 3.53 -10.30
C THR A 77 14.72 4.73 -10.99
N ALA A 78 16.02 4.68 -11.28
CA ALA A 78 16.68 5.75 -12.02
C ALA A 78 16.07 5.99 -13.41
N ASN A 79 15.69 4.91 -14.13
CA ASN A 79 15.30 4.98 -15.54
C ASN A 79 13.81 4.79 -15.79
N ARG A 80 13.10 4.12 -14.87
CA ARG A 80 11.69 3.76 -15.02
C ARG A 80 10.91 4.01 -13.74
N LEU A 81 9.66 4.42 -13.90
CA LEU A 81 8.66 4.35 -12.85
C LEU A 81 7.74 3.14 -13.12
N TYR A 82 7.79 2.16 -12.23
CA TYR A 82 6.92 0.98 -12.29
C TYR A 82 5.69 1.18 -11.41
N VAL A 83 4.57 0.58 -11.81
CA VAL A 83 3.37 0.42 -10.98
C VAL A 83 2.93 -1.04 -11.01
N TYR A 84 2.88 -1.66 -9.85
CA TYR A 84 2.40 -3.03 -9.64
C TYR A 84 1.00 -3.00 -9.06
N PHE A 85 0.12 -3.89 -9.47
CA PHE A 85 -1.24 -3.98 -8.96
C PHE A 85 -1.78 -5.40 -9.10
N GLY A 86 -2.69 -5.79 -8.20
CA GLY A 86 -3.37 -7.08 -8.30
C GLY A 86 -4.56 -6.99 -9.25
N THR A 87 -4.90 -8.09 -9.90
CA THR A 87 -6.10 -8.17 -10.73
C THR A 87 -6.88 -9.43 -10.36
N TRP A 88 -8.13 -9.24 -9.94
CA TRP A 88 -9.10 -10.33 -9.88
C TRP A 88 -9.67 -10.54 -11.28
N LEU A 89 -9.22 -11.62 -11.95
CA LEU A 89 -9.69 -11.96 -13.28
C LEU A 89 -11.15 -12.44 -13.26
N PRO A 90 -11.87 -12.35 -14.39
CA PRO A 90 -13.18 -12.99 -14.52
C PRO A 90 -13.11 -14.47 -14.13
N ARG A 91 -14.13 -14.94 -13.40
CA ARG A 91 -14.21 -16.35 -12.98
C ARG A 91 -14.40 -17.24 -14.21
N PRO A 92 -13.51 -18.21 -14.45
CA PRO A 92 -13.78 -19.26 -15.43
C PRO A 92 -14.90 -20.17 -14.94
N GLU A 93 -15.55 -20.89 -15.87
CA GLU A 93 -16.53 -21.91 -15.52
C GLU A 93 -15.89 -22.99 -14.62
N GLY A 94 -16.60 -23.41 -13.57
CA GLY A 94 -16.10 -24.38 -12.60
C GLY A 94 -15.03 -23.87 -11.62
N TRP A 95 -14.78 -22.55 -11.56
CA TRP A 95 -13.84 -21.98 -10.59
C TRP A 95 -14.29 -22.21 -9.14
N PRO A 96 -13.42 -22.72 -8.24
CA PRO A 96 -13.81 -23.16 -6.91
C PRO A 96 -14.20 -22.03 -5.94
N ASP A 97 -13.75 -20.79 -6.20
CA ASP A 97 -14.17 -19.64 -5.39
C ASP A 97 -15.38 -18.93 -6.00
N GLU A 98 -16.46 -18.83 -5.24
CA GLU A 98 -17.71 -18.27 -5.73
C GLU A 98 -17.71 -16.73 -5.82
N ARG A 99 -16.76 -16.07 -5.14
CA ARG A 99 -16.72 -14.61 -4.99
C ARG A 99 -15.70 -13.95 -5.89
N PHE A 100 -14.53 -14.56 -6.08
CA PHE A 100 -13.40 -13.99 -6.80
C PHE A 100 -12.85 -14.98 -7.83
N GLY A 101 -12.44 -14.50 -9.00
CA GLY A 101 -11.68 -15.31 -9.95
C GLY A 101 -10.22 -15.48 -9.54
N PRO A 102 -9.37 -15.99 -10.45
CA PRO A 102 -7.93 -16.07 -10.23
C PRO A 102 -7.33 -14.68 -9.96
N LEU A 103 -6.40 -14.59 -9.00
CA LEU A 103 -5.59 -13.39 -8.83
C LEU A 103 -4.33 -13.48 -9.70
N VAL A 104 -4.03 -12.41 -10.43
CA VAL A 104 -2.73 -12.21 -11.08
C VAL A 104 -2.22 -10.81 -10.75
N THR A 105 -0.97 -10.70 -10.30
CA THR A 105 -0.29 -9.39 -10.23
C THR A 105 0.04 -8.94 -11.65
N HIS A 106 -0.17 -7.67 -11.97
CA HIS A 106 0.30 -7.02 -13.18
C HIS A 106 1.29 -5.90 -12.87
N VAL A 107 2.12 -5.57 -13.84
CA VAL A 107 3.00 -4.41 -13.84
C VAL A 107 2.81 -3.60 -15.11
N SER A 108 2.89 -2.29 -14.97
CA SER A 108 3.08 -1.33 -16.07
C SER A 108 4.23 -0.41 -15.69
N PHE A 109 4.89 0.20 -16.67
CA PHE A 109 5.97 1.14 -16.43
C PHE A 109 6.00 2.26 -17.46
N THR A 110 6.71 3.32 -17.11
CA THR A 110 7.03 4.45 -17.98
C THR A 110 8.51 4.80 -17.85
N GLU A 111 9.11 5.28 -18.95
CA GLU A 111 10.49 5.81 -19.00
C GLU A 111 10.53 7.34 -19.03
N ASP A 112 9.43 8.00 -19.42
CA ASP A 112 9.35 9.44 -19.66
C ASP A 112 8.24 10.14 -18.85
N GLY A 113 7.38 9.36 -18.20
CA GLY A 113 6.22 9.85 -17.47
C GLY A 113 5.01 10.24 -18.34
N ALA A 114 5.09 10.07 -19.66
CA ALA A 114 4.04 10.38 -20.62
C ALA A 114 3.46 9.11 -21.23
N GLU A 115 4.31 8.20 -21.71
CA GLU A 115 3.89 6.92 -22.27
C GLU A 115 4.01 5.80 -21.25
N TRP A 116 2.95 5.02 -21.12
CA TRP A 116 2.89 3.89 -20.19
C TRP A 116 2.73 2.59 -20.96
N SER A 117 3.50 1.58 -20.56
CA SER A 117 3.36 0.24 -21.12
C SER A 117 1.96 -0.31 -20.85
N ARG A 118 1.48 -1.22 -21.71
CA ARG A 118 0.30 -2.02 -21.36
C ARG A 118 0.60 -2.85 -20.10
N PRO A 119 -0.41 -3.11 -19.25
CA PRO A 119 -0.26 -4.05 -18.15
C PRO A 119 0.18 -5.42 -18.65
N ILE A 120 1.22 -5.98 -18.02
CA ILE A 120 1.67 -7.36 -18.26
C ILE A 120 1.67 -8.13 -16.95
N PRO A 121 1.36 -9.45 -16.96
CA PRO A 121 1.42 -10.27 -15.76
C PRO A 121 2.82 -10.25 -15.14
N ALA A 122 2.88 -10.07 -13.83
CA ALA A 122 4.06 -10.21 -13.01
C ALA A 122 3.89 -11.45 -12.12
N TYR A 123 4.80 -12.41 -12.29
CA TYR A 123 4.86 -13.65 -11.51
C TYR A 123 3.66 -14.62 -11.72
N LYS A 124 3.34 -15.42 -10.71
CA LYS A 124 2.42 -16.57 -10.80
C LYS A 124 1.02 -16.21 -10.29
N GLN A 125 0.03 -17.00 -10.68
CA GLN A 125 -1.34 -16.91 -10.17
C GLN A 125 -1.38 -17.09 -8.64
N ASN A 126 -2.33 -16.43 -7.97
CA ASN A 126 -2.54 -16.47 -6.51
C ASN A 126 -1.36 -15.95 -5.68
N TYR A 127 -0.54 -15.10 -6.28
CA TYR A 127 0.47 -14.30 -5.60
C TYR A 127 0.20 -12.83 -5.88
N TRP A 128 0.02 -12.07 -4.80
CA TRP A 128 -0.07 -10.62 -4.86
C TRP A 128 1.29 -10.03 -4.47
N LEU A 129 2.04 -9.50 -5.43
CA LEU A 129 3.21 -8.68 -5.11
C LEU A 129 2.67 -7.38 -4.52
N TRP A 130 2.84 -7.20 -3.21
CA TRP A 130 2.25 -6.06 -2.52
C TRP A 130 3.05 -4.79 -2.79
N ARG A 131 4.04 -4.46 -1.96
CA ARG A 131 4.94 -3.32 -2.20
C ARG A 131 6.25 -3.79 -2.79
N VAL A 132 6.71 -3.12 -3.84
CA VAL A 132 7.99 -3.41 -4.48
C VAL A 132 9.01 -2.34 -4.11
N ARG A 133 10.15 -2.76 -3.56
CA ARG A 133 11.29 -1.89 -3.21
C ARG A 133 12.44 -2.18 -4.16
N TYR A 134 13.05 -1.13 -4.71
CA TYR A 134 14.29 -1.24 -5.47
C TYR A 134 15.46 -0.89 -4.55
N HIS A 135 16.41 -1.81 -4.40
CA HIS A 135 17.55 -1.67 -3.49
C HIS A 135 18.76 -2.34 -4.12
N ASP A 136 19.87 -1.61 -4.21
CA ASP A 136 21.17 -2.09 -4.70
C ASP A 136 21.09 -2.89 -6.02
N GLY A 137 20.32 -2.38 -6.98
CA GLY A 137 20.20 -2.98 -8.31
C GLY A 137 19.10 -4.04 -8.43
N ILE A 138 18.49 -4.45 -7.32
CA ILE A 138 17.52 -5.55 -7.27
C ILE A 138 16.15 -5.06 -6.79
N PHE A 139 15.09 -5.61 -7.37
CA PHE A 139 13.73 -5.42 -6.90
C PHE A 139 13.38 -6.49 -5.88
N TYR A 140 12.72 -6.10 -4.80
CA TYR A 140 12.26 -6.97 -3.73
C TYR A 140 10.78 -6.74 -3.48
N SER A 141 10.01 -7.81 -3.26
CA SER A 141 8.61 -7.72 -2.88
C SER A 141 8.29 -8.79 -1.82
N PRO A 142 7.77 -8.43 -0.64
CA PRO A 142 7.01 -9.37 0.16
C PRO A 142 5.67 -9.61 -0.57
N ALA A 143 5.52 -10.81 -1.13
CA ALA A 143 4.32 -11.21 -1.85
C ALA A 143 3.56 -12.23 -1.02
N TYR A 144 2.29 -11.93 -0.72
CA TYR A 144 1.44 -12.92 -0.08
C TYR A 144 0.79 -13.81 -1.14
N GLY A 145 0.59 -15.06 -0.79
CA GLY A 145 -0.04 -16.03 -1.66
C GLY A 145 -0.80 -17.10 -0.89
N TRP A 146 -1.61 -17.86 -1.61
CA TRP A 146 -2.43 -18.94 -1.08
C TRP A 146 -2.52 -20.09 -2.08
N ASP A 147 -2.68 -21.31 -1.56
CA ASP A 147 -2.76 -22.49 -2.41
C ASP A 147 -4.20 -22.79 -2.86
N ASP A 148 -5.15 -22.74 -1.93
CA ASP A 148 -6.57 -22.95 -2.23
C ASP A 148 -7.30 -21.60 -2.43
N PRO A 149 -7.86 -21.33 -3.62
CA PRO A 149 -8.64 -20.12 -3.87
C PRO A 149 -9.80 -19.88 -2.89
N ARG A 150 -10.33 -20.93 -2.25
CA ARG A 150 -11.40 -20.86 -1.24
C ARG A 150 -10.90 -20.45 0.14
N GLU A 151 -9.60 -20.63 0.41
CA GLU A 151 -9.00 -20.40 1.73
C GLU A 151 -7.94 -19.28 1.68
N LYS A 152 -8.22 -18.19 0.95
CA LYS A 152 -7.28 -17.05 0.79
C LYS A 152 -6.75 -16.46 2.10
N HIS A 153 -7.52 -16.57 3.18
CA HIS A 153 -7.13 -16.13 4.51
C HIS A 153 -6.02 -16.99 5.13
N LYS A 154 -5.73 -18.18 4.59
CA LYS A 154 -4.57 -19.00 4.95
C LYS A 154 -3.37 -18.64 4.09
N SER A 155 -3.09 -17.35 4.00
CA SER A 155 -2.00 -16.82 3.19
C SER A 155 -0.65 -17.07 3.86
N PHE A 156 0.40 -17.18 3.04
CA PHE A 156 1.79 -17.14 3.45
C PHE A 156 2.46 -15.91 2.84
N LEU A 157 3.66 -15.55 3.31
CA LEU A 157 4.43 -14.42 2.78
C LEU A 157 5.78 -14.89 2.22
N ASP A 158 5.98 -14.76 0.92
CA ASP A 158 7.26 -15.04 0.24
C ASP A 158 8.01 -13.74 -0.05
N LEU A 159 9.33 -13.74 0.16
CA LEU A 159 10.19 -12.69 -0.40
C LEU A 159 10.49 -13.06 -1.85
N LEU A 160 10.08 -12.21 -2.79
CA LEU A 160 10.40 -12.33 -4.20
C LEU A 160 11.48 -11.33 -4.59
N THR A 161 12.31 -11.71 -5.56
CA THR A 161 13.34 -10.86 -6.16
C THR A 161 13.24 -10.81 -7.67
N SER A 162 13.71 -9.71 -8.27
CA SER A 162 13.82 -9.52 -9.71
C SER A 162 14.99 -8.59 -10.04
N GLU A 163 15.67 -8.83 -11.17
CA GLU A 163 16.73 -7.95 -11.68
C GLU A 163 16.17 -6.88 -12.64
N ASP A 164 15.05 -7.16 -13.32
CA ASP A 164 14.47 -6.31 -14.37
C ASP A 164 13.13 -5.67 -13.97
N GLY A 165 12.56 -6.07 -12.82
CA GLY A 165 11.24 -5.69 -12.33
C GLY A 165 10.09 -6.44 -13.02
N LEU A 166 10.37 -7.30 -13.99
CA LEU A 166 9.36 -7.97 -14.82
C LEU A 166 9.31 -9.47 -14.54
N LYS A 167 10.47 -10.11 -14.43
CA LYS A 167 10.62 -11.54 -14.16
C LYS A 167 11.04 -11.75 -12.71
N TRP A 168 10.23 -12.53 -12.00
CA TRP A 168 10.34 -12.68 -10.56
C TRP A 168 10.66 -14.12 -10.15
N SER A 169 11.50 -14.27 -9.13
CA SER A 169 11.83 -15.54 -8.49
C SER A 169 11.60 -15.45 -6.99
N LYS A 170 11.20 -16.55 -6.36
CA LYS A 170 11.15 -16.65 -4.90
C LYS A 170 12.57 -16.72 -4.34
N LYS A 171 12.89 -15.84 -3.40
CA LYS A 171 14.13 -15.85 -2.61
C LYS A 171 13.98 -16.76 -1.39
N CYS A 172 12.97 -16.51 -0.56
CA CYS A 172 12.67 -17.29 0.65
C CYS A 172 11.22 -17.09 1.10
N ARG A 173 10.83 -17.81 2.17
CA ARG A 173 9.55 -17.68 2.88
C ARG A 173 9.79 -16.82 4.13
N ILE A 174 9.05 -15.72 4.29
CA ILE A 174 9.13 -14.81 5.45
C ILE A 174 8.17 -15.28 6.56
N GLY A 175 6.92 -15.59 6.18
CA GLY A 175 5.85 -15.90 7.14
C GLY A 175 4.95 -17.03 6.66
N GLU A 176 4.49 -17.84 7.60
CA GLU A 176 3.79 -19.11 7.34
C GLU A 176 2.25 -19.00 7.41
N LYS A 177 1.56 -20.02 6.92
CA LYS A 177 0.08 -20.01 6.78
C LYS A 177 -0.68 -19.92 8.09
N ASP A 178 -0.11 -20.44 9.17
CA ASP A 178 -0.69 -20.35 10.53
C ASP A 178 -0.64 -18.91 11.07
N GLN A 179 0.32 -18.11 10.59
CA GLN A 179 0.44 -16.68 10.88
C GLN A 179 -0.51 -15.81 10.04
N GLN A 180 -0.96 -16.33 8.88
CA GLN A 180 -1.83 -15.65 7.93
C GLN A 180 -1.37 -14.22 7.53
N PRO A 181 -0.08 -14.01 7.18
CA PRO A 181 0.41 -12.71 6.74
C PRO A 181 -0.13 -12.37 5.34
N ASP A 182 -0.39 -11.09 5.12
CA ASP A 182 -1.04 -10.57 3.91
C ASP A 182 -0.25 -9.35 3.40
N GLU A 183 -0.91 -8.20 3.26
CA GLU A 183 -0.33 -6.92 2.86
C GLU A 183 0.91 -6.54 3.69
N ALA A 184 2.06 -6.34 3.02
CA ALA A 184 3.33 -6.15 3.70
C ALA A 184 4.27 -5.18 3.00
N ASP A 185 5.13 -4.52 3.78
CA ASP A 185 6.22 -3.70 3.26
C ASP A 185 7.53 -4.09 3.93
N ILE A 186 8.63 -3.87 3.24
CA ILE A 186 9.99 -4.13 3.73
C ILE A 186 10.81 -2.85 3.79
N TRP A 187 11.80 -2.83 4.66
CA TRP A 187 12.76 -1.74 4.80
C TRP A 187 14.16 -2.28 5.12
N PHE A 188 15.14 -1.87 4.31
CA PHE A 188 16.55 -2.20 4.51
C PHE A 188 17.15 -1.26 5.56
N GLN A 189 17.69 -1.82 6.63
CA GLN A 189 18.45 -1.08 7.62
C GLN A 189 19.87 -0.79 7.11
N PRO A 190 20.56 0.22 7.66
CA PRO A 190 21.94 0.54 7.27
C PRO A 190 22.95 -0.60 7.41
N ASP A 191 22.69 -1.56 8.30
CA ASP A 191 23.52 -2.76 8.50
C ASP A 191 23.12 -3.94 7.59
N GLY A 192 22.16 -3.73 6.67
CA GLY A 192 21.64 -4.73 5.76
C GLY A 192 20.52 -5.60 6.34
N GLU A 193 20.17 -5.47 7.64
CA GLU A 193 19.02 -6.17 8.21
C GLU A 193 17.74 -5.73 7.50
N LEU A 194 16.90 -6.70 7.10
CA LEU A 194 15.64 -6.44 6.45
C LEU A 194 14.52 -6.51 7.49
N TRP A 195 13.78 -5.43 7.64
CA TRP A 195 12.57 -5.40 8.46
C TRP A 195 11.34 -5.52 7.55
N CYS A 196 10.34 -6.27 7.98
CA CYS A 196 9.07 -6.42 7.29
C CYS A 196 7.93 -6.24 8.29
N ILE A 197 6.92 -5.45 7.96
CA ILE A 197 5.65 -5.45 8.71
C ILE A 197 4.57 -5.94 7.77
N ALA A 198 3.80 -6.93 8.23
CA ALA A 198 2.68 -7.50 7.50
C ALA A 198 1.39 -7.36 8.31
N ARG A 199 0.31 -7.02 7.61
CA ARG A 199 -1.07 -7.30 8.04
C ARG A 199 -1.23 -8.79 8.30
N THR A 200 -2.13 -9.16 9.20
CA THR A 200 -2.65 -10.53 9.26
C THR A 200 -4.16 -10.58 9.14
N THR A 201 -4.70 -11.73 8.71
CA THR A 201 -6.15 -11.99 8.73
C THR A 201 -6.61 -12.75 9.98
N ARG A 202 -5.71 -12.88 10.98
CA ARG A 202 -6.00 -13.57 12.25
C ARG A 202 -6.99 -12.78 13.10
N ASN A 203 -7.46 -13.43 14.16
CA ASN A 203 -8.17 -12.78 15.26
C ASN A 203 -7.39 -12.97 16.58
N PRO A 204 -6.91 -11.90 17.24
CA PRO A 204 -6.96 -10.50 16.80
C PRO A 204 -6.11 -10.26 15.53
N ASP A 205 -6.45 -9.22 14.76
CA ASP A 205 -5.81 -8.88 13.48
C ASP A 205 -4.50 -8.11 13.64
N HIS A 206 -3.72 -8.44 14.67
CA HIS A 206 -2.46 -7.77 14.93
C HIS A 206 -1.49 -7.99 13.76
N SER A 207 -0.78 -6.93 13.42
CA SER A 207 0.31 -6.99 12.45
C SER A 207 1.53 -7.72 13.04
N LEU A 208 2.24 -8.41 12.17
CA LEU A 208 3.48 -9.11 12.51
C LEU A 208 4.68 -8.31 12.00
N PHE A 209 5.71 -8.23 12.83
CA PHE A 209 7.02 -7.71 12.50
C PHE A 209 7.97 -8.88 12.27
N TYR A 210 8.60 -8.90 11.11
CA TYR A 210 9.64 -9.87 10.79
C TYR A 210 10.98 -9.15 10.61
N SER A 211 12.07 -9.78 11.05
CA SER A 211 13.42 -9.30 10.78
C SER A 211 14.36 -10.43 10.42
N SER A 212 15.27 -10.14 9.49
CA SER A 212 16.31 -11.08 9.10
C SER A 212 17.56 -10.35 8.62
N LYS A 213 18.73 -10.86 8.99
CA LYS A 213 20.02 -10.39 8.46
C LYS A 213 20.34 -11.09 7.15
N PRO A 214 21.18 -10.49 6.28
CA PRO A 214 21.69 -11.20 5.11
C PRO A 214 22.32 -12.55 5.53
N PRO A 215 22.12 -13.64 4.77
CA PRO A 215 21.51 -13.71 3.43
C PRO A 215 19.98 -13.90 3.39
N TYR A 216 19.29 -13.62 4.51
CA TYR A 216 17.82 -13.69 4.67
C TYR A 216 17.23 -15.11 4.72
N GLU A 217 17.96 -16.03 5.34
CA GLU A 217 17.60 -17.44 5.46
C GLU A 217 16.72 -17.73 6.69
N GLU A 218 16.90 -16.97 7.77
CA GLU A 218 16.19 -17.15 9.04
C GLU A 218 15.48 -15.86 9.45
N TRP A 219 14.19 -15.96 9.78
CA TRP A 219 13.36 -14.81 10.11
C TRP A 219 12.86 -14.89 11.55
N GLU A 220 13.15 -13.85 12.32
CA GLU A 220 12.52 -13.61 13.61
C GLU A 220 11.12 -13.02 13.37
N CYS A 221 10.12 -13.42 14.17
CA CYS A 221 8.75 -12.91 14.07
C CYS A 221 8.25 -12.44 15.44
N VAL A 222 7.70 -11.23 15.49
CA VAL A 222 7.11 -10.61 16.68
C VAL A 222 5.71 -10.11 16.37
N ASP A 223 4.76 -10.40 17.27
CA ASP A 223 3.42 -9.81 17.22
C ASP A 223 3.46 -8.40 17.82
N LEU A 224 3.12 -7.39 17.01
CA LEU A 224 3.19 -5.97 17.38
C LEU A 224 2.09 -5.53 18.35
N LYS A 225 1.08 -6.37 18.59
CA LYS A 225 -0.09 -6.07 19.44
C LYS A 225 -0.89 -4.85 18.99
N VAL A 226 -0.73 -4.46 17.73
CA VAL A 226 -1.49 -3.39 17.08
C VAL A 226 -1.80 -3.78 15.64
N THR A 227 -2.88 -3.21 15.12
CA THR A 227 -3.29 -3.39 13.72
C THR A 227 -2.65 -2.30 12.86
N ILE A 228 -1.84 -2.71 11.89
CA ILE A 228 -1.25 -1.86 10.83
C ILE A 228 -1.49 -2.57 9.50
N HIS A 229 -2.69 -2.41 8.94
CA HIS A 229 -2.95 -2.93 7.59
C HIS A 229 -2.36 -2.01 6.54
N CYS A 230 -2.20 -2.50 5.31
CA CYS A 230 -1.63 -1.79 4.17
C CYS A 230 -0.35 -0.98 4.52
N PRO A 231 0.63 -1.58 5.22
CA PRO A 231 1.76 -0.84 5.76
C PRO A 231 2.58 -0.17 4.65
N VAL A 232 3.18 0.97 4.98
CA VAL A 232 4.19 1.65 4.16
C VAL A 232 5.26 2.26 5.05
N PHE A 233 6.51 1.90 4.80
CA PHE A 233 7.67 2.47 5.47
C PHE A 233 8.16 3.76 4.80
N CYS A 234 8.60 4.71 5.62
CA CYS A 234 9.32 5.90 5.17
C CYS A 234 10.29 6.37 6.25
N GLN A 235 11.53 6.66 5.88
CA GLN A 235 12.52 7.22 6.79
C GLN A 235 12.69 8.72 6.57
N THR A 236 12.83 9.48 7.66
CA THR A 236 13.22 10.88 7.63
C THR A 236 13.90 11.28 8.94
N ASN A 237 14.88 12.19 8.89
CA ASN A 237 15.68 12.62 10.05
C ASN A 237 16.18 11.46 10.94
N GLY A 238 16.65 10.38 10.31
CA GLY A 238 17.20 9.21 11.01
C GLY A 238 16.15 8.34 11.74
N ARG A 239 14.86 8.64 11.63
CA ARG A 239 13.77 7.84 12.20
C ARG A 239 12.99 7.12 11.11
N LEU A 240 12.64 5.87 11.38
CA LEU A 240 11.78 5.07 10.51
C LEU A 240 10.33 5.19 10.97
N TYR A 241 9.45 5.52 10.03
CA TYR A 241 8.01 5.58 10.23
C TYR A 241 7.33 4.47 9.45
N VAL A 242 6.21 3.99 9.97
CA VAL A 242 5.28 3.11 9.25
C VAL A 242 3.88 3.71 9.32
N ALA A 243 3.24 3.88 8.17
CA ALA A 243 1.83 4.27 8.09
C ALA A 243 0.98 3.08 7.67
N GLY A 244 -0.28 3.07 8.09
CA GLY A 244 -1.23 2.02 7.73
C GLY A 244 -2.61 2.24 8.34
N ARG A 245 -3.53 1.29 8.08
CA ARG A 245 -4.84 1.30 8.72
C ARG A 245 -4.70 0.82 10.16
N ARG A 246 -5.33 1.56 11.07
CA ARG A 246 -5.45 1.20 12.48
C ARG A 246 -6.92 0.98 12.88
N ARG A 247 -7.14 0.24 13.95
CA ARG A 247 -8.46 -0.07 14.54
C ARG A 247 -8.98 1.09 15.40
N ILE A 248 -10.02 1.81 14.98
CA ILE A 248 -10.44 3.07 15.63
C ILE A 248 -10.73 2.95 17.13
N ASP A 249 -11.14 1.77 17.57
CA ASP A 249 -11.42 1.36 18.95
C ASP A 249 -10.16 1.06 19.78
N SER A 250 -9.00 0.84 19.16
CA SER A 250 -7.74 0.70 19.91
C SER A 250 -7.32 2.04 20.53
N PRO A 251 -6.77 2.03 21.76
CA PRO A 251 -6.24 3.21 22.41
C PRO A 251 -5.23 3.96 21.53
N TRP A 252 -5.23 5.29 21.63
CA TRP A 252 -4.32 6.16 20.89
C TRP A 252 -3.76 7.26 21.79
N ILE A 253 -2.65 7.87 21.36
CA ILE A 253 -2.06 9.01 22.05
C ILE A 253 -2.96 10.25 21.90
N PRO A 254 -2.98 11.17 22.90
CA PRO A 254 -3.63 12.45 22.74
C PRO A 254 -3.06 13.25 21.56
N GLN A 255 -3.93 13.90 20.79
CA GLN A 255 -3.56 14.75 19.67
C GLN A 255 -4.62 15.83 19.43
N THR A 256 -4.25 16.87 18.69
CA THR A 256 -5.09 18.06 18.44
C THR A 256 -6.23 17.83 17.45
N VAL A 257 -6.10 16.79 16.61
CA VAL A 257 -7.13 16.39 15.64
C VAL A 257 -7.72 15.04 16.05
N PRO A 258 -9.00 14.75 15.79
CA PRO A 258 -9.57 13.43 16.09
C PRO A 258 -8.76 12.30 15.46
N ALA A 259 -8.42 11.29 16.26
CA ALA A 259 -7.66 10.13 15.80
C ALA A 259 -8.57 9.20 14.99
N GLY A 260 -8.39 9.18 13.67
CA GLY A 260 -9.10 8.28 12.77
C GLY A 260 -8.42 6.93 12.58
N ASN A 261 -8.81 6.24 11.51
CA ASN A 261 -8.35 4.89 11.19
C ASN A 261 -7.14 4.81 10.24
N THR A 262 -6.47 5.93 9.94
CA THR A 262 -5.17 5.98 9.24
C THR A 262 -4.12 6.47 10.23
N GLY A 263 -3.22 5.58 10.64
CA GLY A 263 -2.21 5.84 11.65
C GLY A 263 -0.81 5.90 11.07
N ILE A 264 0.06 6.67 11.71
CA ILE A 264 1.51 6.69 11.55
C ILE A 264 2.11 6.30 12.89
N PHE A 265 3.12 5.44 12.83
CA PHE A 265 3.88 4.97 13.97
C PHE A 265 5.37 5.18 13.71
N ILE A 266 6.15 5.33 14.77
CA ILE A 266 7.60 5.19 14.72
C ILE A 266 7.92 3.70 14.83
N ALA A 267 8.68 3.16 13.88
CA ALA A 267 9.09 1.76 13.86
C ALA A 267 10.48 1.60 14.50
N GLU A 268 10.57 0.65 15.42
CA GLU A 268 11.81 0.17 16.04
C GLU A 268 11.85 -1.36 15.91
N LYS A 269 13.00 -2.02 16.13
CA LYS A 269 13.10 -3.48 15.99
C LYS A 269 12.06 -4.17 16.90
N GLY A 270 11.16 -4.94 16.29
CA GLY A 270 10.13 -5.73 16.97
C GLY A 270 8.99 -4.93 17.62
N LYS A 271 8.89 -3.61 17.41
CA LYS A 271 7.85 -2.79 18.05
C LYS A 271 7.55 -1.51 17.29
N VAL A 272 6.40 -0.92 17.59
CA VAL A 272 6.00 0.38 17.05
C VAL A 272 5.50 1.29 18.17
N LYS A 273 5.64 2.61 17.98
CA LYS A 273 5.11 3.63 18.88
C LYS A 273 4.14 4.52 18.11
N PRO A 274 2.90 4.76 18.61
CA PRO A 274 1.98 5.70 17.99
C PRO A 274 2.64 7.07 17.78
N PHE A 275 2.42 7.69 16.62
CA PHE A 275 2.98 9.00 16.28
C PHE A 275 1.89 10.04 15.95
N LEU A 276 0.99 9.70 15.04
CA LEU A 276 -0.13 10.55 14.63
C LEU A 276 -1.20 9.70 13.96
N ALA A 277 -2.48 10.00 14.18
CA ALA A 277 -3.57 9.48 13.36
C ALA A 277 -4.24 10.62 12.59
N LEU A 278 -4.53 10.38 11.31
CA LEU A 278 -5.29 11.33 10.49
C LEU A 278 -6.79 11.20 10.81
N PRO A 279 -7.59 12.27 10.66
CA PRO A 279 -9.03 12.26 10.97
C PRO A 279 -9.85 11.54 9.88
N THR A 280 -9.49 10.29 9.58
CA THR A 280 -10.13 9.44 8.57
C THR A 280 -11.18 8.52 9.18
N TYR A 281 -12.21 8.19 8.41
CA TYR A 281 -13.31 7.36 8.87
C TYR A 281 -13.89 6.48 7.74
N GLY A 282 -14.63 5.45 8.14
CA GLY A 282 -15.27 4.47 7.24
C GLY A 282 -14.28 3.55 6.54
N ASP A 283 -14.54 3.31 5.26
CA ASP A 283 -13.58 2.69 4.37
C ASP A 283 -12.46 3.68 4.02
N ALA A 284 -11.25 3.45 4.53
CA ALA A 284 -10.16 4.42 4.50
C ALA A 284 -8.78 3.76 4.71
N ALA A 285 -7.75 4.61 4.67
CA ALA A 285 -6.32 4.33 4.79
C ALA A 285 -5.63 4.02 3.45
N TYR A 286 -4.92 2.89 3.37
CA TYR A 286 -4.03 2.48 2.27
C TYR A 286 -3.11 3.62 1.83
N PRO A 287 -2.23 4.04 2.74
CA PRO A 287 -1.43 5.21 2.51
C PRO A 287 -0.28 4.95 1.54
N GLY A 288 0.03 5.97 0.74
CA GLY A 288 1.36 6.18 0.18
C GLY A 288 2.11 7.17 1.07
N LEU A 289 3.40 6.96 1.31
CA LEU A 289 4.19 7.77 2.25
C LEU A 289 5.59 8.03 1.70
N ILE A 290 5.96 9.31 1.61
CA ILE A 290 7.31 9.75 1.23
C ILE A 290 7.79 10.88 2.13
N SER A 291 9.10 11.13 2.10
CA SER A 291 9.73 12.28 2.73
C SER A 291 10.55 13.02 1.68
N PRO A 292 9.95 14.02 0.97
CA PRO A 292 10.68 14.79 -0.03
C PRO A 292 11.67 15.79 0.60
N GLU A 293 11.43 16.18 1.85
CA GLU A 293 12.29 17.07 2.63
C GLU A 293 12.57 16.47 4.01
N PRO A 294 13.79 16.63 4.56
CA PRO A 294 14.13 16.20 5.90
C PRO A 294 13.13 16.73 6.92
N GLY A 295 12.62 15.85 7.78
CA GLY A 295 11.69 16.22 8.84
C GLY A 295 10.24 16.37 8.41
N LYS A 296 9.90 16.17 7.13
CA LYS A 296 8.53 16.21 6.62
C LYS A 296 8.10 14.85 6.09
N LEU A 297 6.88 14.46 6.43
CA LEU A 297 6.19 13.31 5.84
C LEU A 297 5.06 13.82 4.94
N LEU A 298 4.99 13.32 3.71
CA LEU A 298 3.89 13.54 2.80
C LEU A 298 3.14 12.22 2.62
N ILE A 299 1.86 12.22 2.97
CA ILE A 299 1.01 11.02 2.97
C ILE A 299 -0.17 11.20 2.03
N SER A 300 -0.39 10.25 1.14
CA SER A 300 -1.67 10.07 0.43
C SER A 300 -2.50 9.02 1.13
N TYR A 301 -3.83 9.12 1.06
CA TYR A 301 -4.75 8.11 1.58
C TYR A 301 -6.15 8.31 0.99
N TYR A 302 -7.02 7.32 1.13
CA TYR A 302 -8.45 7.50 0.84
C TYR A 302 -9.29 7.49 2.11
N SER A 303 -10.48 8.09 2.05
CA SER A 303 -11.44 8.03 3.16
C SER A 303 -12.86 8.42 2.75
N GLN A 304 -13.83 7.83 3.44
CA GLN A 304 -15.26 8.18 3.36
C GLN A 304 -15.71 9.27 4.35
N HIS A 305 -14.80 9.85 5.15
CA HIS A 305 -15.18 10.71 6.27
C HIS A 305 -16.08 11.89 5.86
N ALA A 306 -15.85 12.53 4.71
CA ALA A 306 -16.66 13.64 4.23
C ALA A 306 -18.13 13.24 3.99
N TYR A 307 -18.37 12.00 3.53
CA TYR A 307 -19.71 11.47 3.28
C TYR A 307 -20.38 10.99 4.57
N LEU A 308 -19.65 10.23 5.39
CA LEU A 308 -20.19 9.66 6.64
C LEU A 308 -20.41 10.70 7.75
N SER A 309 -19.73 11.85 7.68
CA SER A 309 -20.00 13.00 8.55
C SER A 309 -21.11 13.92 8.03
N GLY A 310 -21.66 13.66 6.84
CA GLY A 310 -22.71 14.48 6.23
C GLY A 310 -22.23 15.80 5.61
N VAL A 311 -20.92 16.03 5.49
CA VAL A 311 -20.36 17.24 4.86
C VAL A 311 -20.59 17.24 3.34
N VAL A 312 -20.58 16.07 2.72
CA VAL A 312 -20.80 15.87 1.28
C VAL A 312 -21.89 14.83 1.08
N TYR A 313 -22.86 15.13 0.21
CA TYR A 313 -23.90 14.18 -0.17
C TYR A 313 -23.46 13.25 -1.31
N SER A 314 -23.93 12.00 -1.28
CA SER A 314 -23.73 11.02 -2.35
C SER A 314 -24.94 10.10 -2.47
N CYS A 315 -25.29 9.71 -3.70
CA CYS A 315 -26.31 8.68 -3.97
C CYS A 315 -25.80 7.24 -3.76
N SER A 316 -24.50 7.05 -3.53
CA SER A 316 -23.88 5.75 -3.30
C SER A 316 -23.12 5.73 -1.96
N SER A 317 -23.28 4.65 -1.20
CA SER A 317 -22.55 4.40 0.05
C SER A 317 -21.10 3.97 -0.16
N ASN A 318 -20.70 3.71 -1.40
CA ASN A 318 -19.35 3.30 -1.75
C ASN A 318 -18.42 4.46 -2.11
N VAL A 319 -18.87 5.71 -2.09
CA VAL A 319 -18.01 6.81 -2.55
C VAL A 319 -16.89 7.06 -1.54
N ALA A 320 -15.68 7.26 -2.06
CA ALA A 320 -14.51 7.60 -1.27
C ALA A 320 -13.61 8.57 -2.05
N ASP A 321 -13.02 9.51 -1.31
CA ASP A 321 -12.18 10.56 -1.86
C ASP A 321 -10.70 10.28 -1.58
N ILE A 322 -9.82 10.83 -2.41
CA ILE A 322 -8.37 10.80 -2.19
C ILE A 322 -7.91 12.10 -1.54
N TYR A 323 -7.07 11.99 -0.53
CA TYR A 323 -6.50 13.08 0.23
C TYR A 323 -4.98 13.01 0.24
N ILE A 324 -4.35 14.16 0.41
CA ILE A 324 -2.93 14.28 0.74
C ILE A 324 -2.78 15.18 1.97
N ALA A 325 -1.87 14.81 2.86
CA ALA A 325 -1.47 15.63 3.99
C ALA A 325 0.05 15.72 4.10
N GLU A 326 0.54 16.88 4.53
CA GLU A 326 1.93 17.08 4.91
C GLU A 326 2.02 17.22 6.43
N ILE A 327 3.00 16.55 7.03
CA ILE A 327 3.15 16.41 8.47
C ILE A 327 4.58 16.79 8.83
N SER A 328 4.73 17.69 9.80
CA SER A 328 6.03 17.95 10.43
C SER A 328 6.34 16.88 11.47
N THR A 329 7.57 16.38 11.44
CA THR A 329 8.08 15.38 12.40
C THR A 329 8.80 15.98 13.61
N GLU A 330 8.95 17.31 13.64
CA GLU A 330 9.58 18.08 14.72
C GLU A 330 8.61 18.39 15.88
#